data_AF-A0A3E1YFY7-F1
#
_entry.id   AF-A0A3E1YFY7-F1
#
_cell.length_a   1.000
_cell.length_b   1.000
_cell.length_c   1.000
_cell.angle_alpha   90.00
_cell.angle_beta   90.00
_cell.angle_gamma   90.00
#
_symmetry.space_group_name_H-M   'P 1'
#
loop_
_entity.id
_entity.type
_entity.pdbx_description
1 polymer ?
#
loop_
_entity_poly.entity_id
_entity_poly.type
_entity_poly.pdbx_seq_one_letter_code
_entity_poly.pdbx_strand_id
1 'polypeptide(L)'
;MPKFYVVWNGRKTGVFNTWEECEAQISGFPNGKFKAYPTLAAANDAFVNGNTPTHIPYIAESISVDAAWNTETKDMEFRAVKTADKSQIFHRGPFKDGTVNIGEFLAIVLALEYCRVKGLNNLPIYSDSTTAMKWVNDKQPNSYVTPTKENEELLKILELATSLLNSHTYTNPILKWNTQEWGENPADFGRK
;
A
#
# COMPACT_ATOMS: atom_id res chain seq x y z
N MET A 1 20.34 -11.99 -1.23
CA MET A 1 21.38 -11.39 -0.35
C MET A 1 20.69 -10.91 0.91
N PRO A 2 21.25 -11.16 2.11
CA PRO A 2 20.71 -10.61 3.35
C PRO A 2 20.72 -9.07 3.29
N LYS A 3 19.66 -8.44 3.80
CA LYS A 3 19.49 -6.98 3.87
C LYS A 3 19.43 -6.58 5.35
N PHE A 4 19.99 -5.43 5.69
CA PHE A 4 19.96 -4.85 7.03
C PHE A 4 19.06 -3.62 7.00
N TYR A 5 18.20 -3.44 7.99
CA TYR A 5 17.17 -2.41 7.98
C TYR A 5 17.44 -1.41 9.09
N VAL A 6 17.67 -0.15 8.73
CA VAL A 6 17.79 0.94 9.71
C VAL A 6 16.41 1.53 9.90
N VAL A 7 15.96 1.69 11.14
CA VAL A 7 14.75 2.44 11.51
C VAL A 7 15.18 3.69 12.28
N TRP A 8 14.96 4.86 11.68
CA TRP A 8 15.17 6.17 12.32
C TRP A 8 13.91 6.72 12.97
N ASN A 9 12.72 6.26 12.55
CA ASN A 9 11.46 6.58 13.18
C ASN A 9 10.52 5.36 13.15
N GLY A 10 10.00 4.97 14.28
CA GLY A 10 9.21 3.77 14.46
C GLY A 10 8.99 3.51 15.95
N ARG A 11 8.31 2.40 16.28
CA ARG A 11 8.12 1.97 17.68
C ARG A 11 9.45 1.80 18.41
N LYS A 12 10.45 1.23 17.71
CA LYS A 12 11.83 1.14 18.15
C LYS A 12 12.77 1.53 17.01
N THR A 13 13.73 2.40 17.31
CA THR A 13 14.79 2.78 16.37
C THR A 13 16.01 1.86 16.51
N GLY A 14 16.77 1.71 15.44
CA GLY A 14 17.96 0.84 15.42
C GLY A 14 18.19 0.14 14.10
N VAL A 15 19.15 -0.78 14.09
CA VAL A 15 19.45 -1.66 12.95
C VAL A 15 18.87 -3.05 13.23
N PHE A 16 18.13 -3.57 12.26
CA PHE A 16 17.47 -4.88 12.30
C PHE A 16 18.00 -5.77 11.18
N ASN A 17 18.03 -7.08 11.42
CA ASN A 17 18.64 -8.05 10.51
C ASN A 17 17.63 -8.68 9.55
N THR A 18 16.34 -8.50 9.85
CA THR A 18 15.24 -9.07 9.08
C THR A 18 14.20 -8.00 8.75
N TRP A 19 13.43 -8.25 7.69
CA TRP A 19 12.33 -7.35 7.34
C TRP A 19 11.26 -7.39 8.41
N GLU A 20 10.95 -8.57 8.94
CA GLU A 20 9.93 -8.81 9.94
C GLU A 20 10.18 -7.97 11.21
N GLU A 21 11.43 -7.90 11.67
CA GLU A 21 11.83 -7.04 12.80
C GLU A 21 11.65 -5.56 12.50
N CYS A 22 12.01 -5.11 11.29
CA CYS A 22 11.86 -3.73 10.83
C CYS A 22 10.38 -3.35 10.69
N GLU A 23 9.59 -4.19 10.02
CA GLU A 23 8.16 -4.01 9.77
C GLU A 23 7.39 -3.86 11.08
N ALA A 24 7.69 -4.68 12.09
CA ALA A 24 7.10 -4.55 13.42
C ALA A 24 7.29 -3.14 14.03
N GLN A 25 8.35 -2.42 13.63
CA GLN A 25 8.59 -1.06 14.13
C GLN A 25 7.83 0.00 13.34
N ILE A 26 7.61 -0.20 12.05
CA ILE A 26 7.08 0.84 11.14
C ILE A 26 5.63 0.61 10.71
N SER A 27 5.14 -0.62 10.72
CA SER A 27 3.82 -0.97 10.20
C SER A 27 2.73 -0.32 11.05
N GLY A 28 1.81 0.42 10.41
CA GLY A 28 0.81 1.23 11.10
C GLY A 28 1.36 2.34 12.02
N PHE A 29 2.67 2.63 11.99
CA PHE A 29 3.28 3.72 12.75
C PHE A 29 3.29 5.01 11.90
N PRO A 30 2.71 6.12 12.37
CA PRO A 30 2.71 7.38 11.63
C PRO A 30 4.14 7.84 11.29
N ASN A 31 4.41 8.08 10.02
CA ASN A 31 5.70 8.57 9.50
C ASN A 31 6.90 7.65 9.84
N GLY A 32 6.71 6.32 9.82
CA GLY A 32 7.81 5.36 9.98
C GLY A 32 8.94 5.61 8.97
N LYS A 33 10.18 5.77 9.45
CA LYS A 33 11.36 6.05 8.65
C LYS A 33 12.32 4.89 8.73
N PHE A 34 12.48 4.18 7.62
CA PHE A 34 13.42 3.06 7.52
C PHE A 34 14.11 2.98 6.16
N LYS A 35 15.22 2.23 6.07
CA LYS A 35 15.89 1.91 4.80
C LYS A 35 16.66 0.59 4.90
N ALA A 36 16.65 -0.16 3.81
CA ALA A 36 17.44 -1.39 3.68
C ALA A 36 18.84 -1.09 3.13
N TYR A 37 19.84 -1.80 3.64
CA TYR A 37 21.25 -1.72 3.27
C TYR A 37 21.81 -3.12 2.98
N PRO A 38 22.78 -3.23 2.05
CA PRO A 38 23.36 -4.52 1.68
C PRO A 38 24.32 -5.09 2.74
N THR A 39 24.83 -4.27 3.66
CA THR A 39 25.80 -4.70 4.69
C THR A 39 25.47 -4.09 6.05
N LEU A 40 25.80 -4.82 7.12
CA LEU A 40 25.64 -4.36 8.50
C LEU A 40 26.45 -3.10 8.77
N ALA A 41 27.65 -3.03 8.19
CA ALA A 41 28.51 -1.85 8.29
C ALA A 41 27.83 -0.60 7.71
N ALA A 42 27.22 -0.70 6.52
CA ALA A 42 26.50 0.42 5.91
C ALA A 42 25.24 0.81 6.71
N ALA A 43 24.54 -0.17 7.29
CA ALA A 43 23.38 0.10 8.15
C ALA A 43 23.78 0.80 9.46
N ASN A 44 24.83 0.32 10.13
CA ASN A 44 25.34 0.93 11.36
C ASN A 44 25.88 2.34 11.11
N ASP A 45 26.64 2.54 10.03
CA ASP A 45 27.13 3.86 9.63
C ASP A 45 25.97 4.85 9.42
N ALA A 46 24.92 4.42 8.72
CA ALA A 46 23.74 5.24 8.47
C ALA A 46 22.90 5.51 9.74
N PHE A 47 22.93 4.63 10.74
CA PHE A 47 22.26 4.85 12.03
C PHE A 47 23.05 5.81 12.92
N VAL A 48 24.37 5.68 12.97
CA VAL A 48 25.25 6.45 13.88
C VAL A 48 25.56 7.85 13.37
N ASN A 49 25.93 7.98 12.09
CA ASN A 49 26.46 9.23 11.54
C ASN A 49 25.38 10.23 11.10
N GLY A 50 24.12 10.01 11.49
CA GLY A 50 23.08 11.03 11.34
C GLY A 50 22.75 11.41 9.89
N ASN A 51 23.23 10.65 8.91
CA ASN A 51 22.68 10.63 7.56
C ASN A 51 21.30 9.95 7.61
N THR A 52 20.38 10.50 8.41
CA THR A 52 18.96 10.48 8.08
C THR A 52 18.91 10.90 6.63
N PRO A 53 18.56 10.00 5.70
CA PRO A 53 18.45 10.40 4.31
C PRO A 53 17.41 11.52 4.31
N THR A 54 17.81 12.73 3.92
CA THR A 54 16.85 13.81 3.61
C THR A 54 15.87 13.37 2.52
N HIS A 55 16.18 12.25 1.86
CA HIS A 55 15.35 11.53 0.93
C HIS A 55 15.46 10.01 1.23
N ILE A 56 14.50 9.45 1.96
CA ILE A 56 14.41 7.98 2.09
C ILE A 56 13.88 7.46 0.76
N PRO A 57 14.63 6.66 -0.01
CA PRO A 57 14.12 6.12 -1.27
C PRO A 57 12.99 5.12 -0.97
N TYR A 58 11.88 5.23 -1.69
CA TYR A 58 10.84 4.20 -1.70
C TYR A 58 11.39 2.89 -2.27
N ILE A 59 10.74 1.76 -1.97
CA ILE A 59 11.11 0.46 -2.50
C ILE A 59 10.60 0.35 -3.94
N ALA A 60 11.48 0.45 -4.95
CA ALA A 60 11.06 0.38 -6.36
C ALA A 60 10.47 -1.01 -6.74
N GLU A 61 11.00 -2.08 -6.15
CA GLU A 61 10.47 -3.44 -6.27
C GLU A 61 9.23 -3.61 -5.38
N SER A 62 8.13 -2.97 -5.77
CA SER A 62 6.84 -2.99 -5.08
C SER A 62 5.68 -2.71 -6.04
N ILE A 63 4.46 -2.78 -5.51
CA ILE A 63 3.23 -2.40 -6.20
C ILE A 63 2.73 -1.09 -5.60
N SER A 64 2.29 -0.16 -6.44
CA SER A 64 1.57 1.04 -6.02
C SER A 64 0.12 0.92 -6.44
N VAL A 65 -0.81 1.28 -5.55
CA VAL A 65 -2.25 1.28 -5.82
C VAL A 65 -2.85 2.66 -5.55
N ASP A 66 -3.94 2.96 -6.24
CA ASP A 66 -4.66 4.23 -6.13
C ASP A 66 -6.10 4.06 -6.66
N ALA A 67 -6.98 4.95 -6.24
CA ALA A 67 -8.33 5.08 -6.75
C ALA A 67 -8.70 6.53 -7.10
N ALA A 68 -9.51 6.67 -8.13
CA ALA A 68 -10.07 7.95 -8.54
C ALA A 68 -11.60 7.93 -8.47
N TRP A 69 -12.15 9.11 -8.22
CA TRP A 69 -13.57 9.37 -8.31
C TRP A 69 -13.78 10.55 -9.27
N ASN A 70 -14.50 10.31 -10.36
CA ASN A 70 -14.79 11.32 -11.37
C ASN A 70 -15.88 12.27 -10.85
N THR A 71 -15.59 13.57 -10.78
CA THR A 71 -16.50 14.58 -10.22
C THR A 71 -17.72 14.89 -11.10
N GLU A 72 -17.63 14.62 -12.41
CA GLU A 72 -18.70 14.83 -13.39
C GLU A 72 -19.62 13.61 -13.46
N THR A 73 -19.04 12.43 -13.71
CA THR A 73 -19.82 11.20 -13.92
C THR A 73 -20.17 10.46 -12.62
N LYS A 74 -19.51 10.84 -11.51
CA LYS A 74 -19.58 10.19 -10.19
C LYS A 74 -19.09 8.75 -10.19
N ASP A 75 -18.32 8.37 -11.21
CA ASP A 75 -17.76 7.03 -11.34
C ASP A 75 -16.51 6.87 -10.50
N MET A 76 -16.41 5.72 -9.83
CA MET A 76 -15.22 5.30 -9.11
C MET A 76 -14.43 4.28 -9.94
N GLU A 77 -13.12 4.43 -9.97
CA GLU A 77 -12.20 3.48 -10.60
C GLU A 77 -10.95 3.31 -9.73
N PHE A 78 -10.27 2.18 -9.87
CA PHE A 78 -9.05 1.91 -9.11
C PHE A 78 -8.07 1.04 -9.89
N ARG A 79 -6.77 1.14 -9.56
CA ARG A 79 -5.72 0.42 -10.29
C ARG A 79 -4.53 0.06 -9.43
N ALA A 80 -3.69 -0.81 -9.98
CA ALA A 80 -2.37 -1.12 -9.47
C ALA A 80 -1.34 -1.06 -10.59
N VAL A 81 -0.16 -0.54 -10.27
CA VAL A 81 1.00 -0.47 -11.15
C VAL A 81 2.25 -1.00 -10.45
N LYS A 82 3.26 -1.41 -11.20
CA LYS A 82 4.60 -1.59 -10.61
C LYS A 82 5.18 -0.23 -10.26
N THR A 83 5.68 -0.07 -9.04
CA THR A 83 6.20 1.21 -8.53
C THR A 83 7.40 1.70 -9.33
N ALA A 84 8.26 0.80 -9.81
CA ALA A 84 9.48 1.16 -10.54
C ALA A 84 9.25 1.85 -11.90
N ASP A 85 8.26 1.37 -12.67
CA ASP A 85 8.10 1.75 -14.09
C ASP A 85 6.68 2.17 -14.47
N LYS A 86 5.76 2.18 -13.49
CA LYS A 86 4.32 2.50 -13.68
C LYS A 86 3.60 1.55 -14.65
N SER A 87 4.17 0.39 -14.96
CA SER A 87 3.49 -0.62 -15.78
C SER A 87 2.24 -1.13 -15.07
N GLN A 88 1.12 -1.09 -15.77
CA GLN A 88 -0.18 -1.45 -15.20
C GLN A 88 -0.29 -2.95 -14.93
N ILE A 89 -0.66 -3.30 -13.71
CA ILE A 89 -0.98 -4.67 -13.29
C ILE A 89 -2.46 -4.94 -13.51
N PHE A 90 -3.32 -4.03 -13.02
CA PHE A 90 -4.74 -4.06 -13.27
C PHE A 90 -5.34 -2.66 -13.18
N HIS A 91 -6.53 -2.51 -13.76
CA HIS A 91 -7.41 -1.36 -13.64
C HIS A 91 -8.86 -1.89 -13.64
N ARG A 92 -9.69 -1.35 -12.77
CA ARG A 92 -11.10 -1.73 -12.56
C ARG A 92 -11.98 -0.49 -12.48
N GLY A 93 -13.21 -0.64 -12.96
CA GLY A 93 -14.17 0.44 -13.12
C GLY A 93 -14.40 0.80 -14.59
N PRO A 94 -15.21 1.84 -14.87
CA PRO A 94 -15.90 2.67 -13.89
C PRO A 94 -17.00 1.91 -13.13
N PHE A 95 -17.14 2.20 -11.83
CA PHE A 95 -18.21 1.70 -10.97
C PHE A 95 -19.11 2.85 -10.53
N LYS A 96 -20.42 2.65 -10.61
CA LYS A 96 -21.42 3.58 -10.09
C LYS A 96 -21.52 3.48 -8.57
N ASP A 97 -21.89 4.60 -7.95
CA ASP A 97 -22.16 4.74 -6.50
C ASP A 97 -20.99 4.37 -5.57
N GLY A 98 -19.78 4.27 -6.11
CA GLY A 98 -18.55 4.08 -5.33
C GLY A 98 -18.01 5.38 -4.75
N THR A 99 -17.23 5.27 -3.69
CA THR A 99 -16.46 6.39 -3.13
C THR A 99 -14.96 6.14 -3.34
N VAL A 100 -14.15 7.19 -3.31
CA VAL A 100 -12.68 7.07 -3.43
C VAL A 100 -12.10 6.11 -2.37
N ASN A 101 -12.58 6.18 -1.13
CA ASN A 101 -12.10 5.31 -0.05
C ASN A 101 -12.43 3.82 -0.28
N ILE A 102 -13.58 3.54 -0.90
CA ILE A 102 -13.92 2.17 -1.32
C ILE A 102 -12.98 1.71 -2.42
N GLY A 103 -12.72 2.56 -3.42
CA GLY A 103 -11.76 2.25 -4.48
C GLY A 103 -10.37 1.96 -3.93
N GLU A 104 -9.86 2.80 -3.03
CA GLU A 104 -8.56 2.63 -2.36
C GLU A 104 -8.49 1.29 -1.62
N PHE A 105 -9.52 0.96 -0.85
CA PHE A 105 -9.62 -0.32 -0.14
C PHE A 105 -9.60 -1.50 -1.11
N LEU A 106 -10.44 -1.47 -2.15
CA LEU A 106 -10.50 -2.53 -3.15
C LEU A 106 -9.17 -2.69 -3.91
N ALA A 107 -8.45 -1.59 -4.18
CA ALA A 107 -7.17 -1.61 -4.84
C ALA A 107 -6.11 -2.35 -4.00
N ILE A 108 -6.04 -2.07 -2.69
CA ILE A 108 -5.12 -2.78 -1.78
C ILE A 108 -5.48 -4.27 -1.71
N VAL A 109 -6.76 -4.62 -1.51
CA VAL A 109 -7.18 -6.03 -1.38
C VAL A 109 -6.91 -6.82 -2.66
N LEU A 110 -7.19 -6.24 -3.83
CA LEU A 110 -6.92 -6.93 -5.09
C LEU A 110 -5.42 -7.07 -5.36
N ALA A 111 -4.59 -6.11 -4.93
CA ALA A 111 -3.13 -6.24 -5.01
C ALA A 111 -2.59 -7.34 -4.06
N LEU A 112 -3.14 -7.46 -2.85
CA LEU A 112 -2.82 -8.56 -1.93
C LEU A 112 -3.15 -9.92 -2.54
N GLU A 113 -4.36 -10.07 -3.09
CA GLU A 113 -4.79 -11.31 -3.72
C GLU A 113 -3.97 -11.63 -4.99
N TYR A 114 -3.65 -10.61 -5.79
CA TYR A 114 -2.73 -10.75 -6.92
C TYR A 114 -1.36 -11.29 -6.47
N CYS A 115 -0.78 -10.71 -5.41
CA CYS A 115 0.49 -11.18 -4.85
C CYS A 115 0.40 -12.63 -4.38
N ARG A 116 -0.65 -12.99 -3.64
CA ARG A 116 -0.87 -14.34 -3.14
C ARG A 116 -0.95 -15.37 -4.28
N VAL A 117 -1.75 -15.10 -5.31
CA VAL A 117 -1.92 -15.98 -6.48
C VAL A 117 -0.60 -16.14 -7.26
N LYS A 118 0.26 -15.12 -7.27
CA LYS A 118 1.57 -15.14 -7.94
C LYS A 118 2.72 -15.64 -7.06
N GLY A 119 2.48 -15.95 -5.78
CA GLY A 119 3.54 -16.33 -4.83
C GLY A 119 4.46 -15.18 -4.43
N LEU A 120 4.02 -13.92 -4.59
CA LEU A 120 4.77 -12.70 -4.29
C LEU A 120 4.47 -12.20 -2.86
N ASN A 121 4.48 -13.12 -1.89
CA ASN A 121 3.93 -12.90 -0.53
C ASN A 121 4.68 -11.84 0.30
N ASN A 122 5.88 -11.42 -0.11
CA ASN A 122 6.70 -10.42 0.58
C ASN A 122 6.87 -9.13 -0.21
N LEU A 123 6.20 -8.99 -1.37
CA LEU A 123 6.30 -7.80 -2.20
C LEU A 123 5.51 -6.65 -1.56
N PRO A 124 6.12 -5.50 -1.24
CA PRO A 124 5.41 -4.39 -0.62
C PRO A 124 4.31 -3.82 -1.52
N ILE A 125 3.25 -3.32 -0.90
CA ILE A 125 2.15 -2.62 -1.56
C ILE A 125 2.06 -1.21 -0.96
N TYR A 126 2.23 -0.19 -1.79
CA TYR A 126 2.05 1.22 -1.43
C TYR A 126 0.63 1.69 -1.73
N SER A 127 0.02 2.39 -0.77
CA SER A 127 -1.15 3.26 -0.96
C SER A 127 -0.89 4.56 -0.22
N ASP A 128 -1.45 5.67 -0.71
CA ASP A 128 -1.42 6.93 0.05
C ASP A 128 -2.66 7.11 0.95
N SER A 129 -3.63 6.19 0.91
CA SER A 129 -4.86 6.25 1.71
C SER A 129 -4.71 5.57 3.07
N THR A 130 -4.50 6.37 4.12
CA THR A 130 -4.47 5.85 5.51
C THR A 130 -5.80 5.21 5.93
N THR A 131 -6.92 5.70 5.39
CA THR A 131 -8.26 5.14 5.62
C THR A 131 -8.36 3.71 5.07
N ALA A 132 -7.96 3.50 3.82
CA ALA A 132 -8.01 2.17 3.21
C ALA A 132 -7.04 1.19 3.86
N MET A 133 -5.81 1.65 4.17
CA MET A 133 -4.85 0.85 4.94
C MET A 133 -5.44 0.39 6.28
N LYS A 134 -6.15 1.28 6.99
CA LYS A 134 -6.85 0.94 8.23
C LYS A 134 -7.94 -0.12 7.99
N TRP A 135 -8.78 0.06 6.98
CA TRP A 135 -9.87 -0.89 6.67
C TRP A 135 -9.35 -2.28 6.29
N VAL A 136 -8.22 -2.36 5.60
CA VAL A 136 -7.57 -3.64 5.30
C VAL A 136 -7.05 -4.30 6.58
N ASN A 137 -6.41 -3.54 7.46
CA ASN A 137 -5.96 -4.04 8.77
C ASN A 137 -7.14 -4.51 9.63
N ASP A 138 -8.24 -3.79 9.63
CA ASP A 138 -9.48 -4.14 10.33
C ASP A 138 -10.26 -5.28 9.62
N LYS A 139 -9.83 -5.69 8.43
CA LYS A 139 -10.48 -6.67 7.54
C LYS A 139 -11.92 -6.32 7.15
N GLN A 140 -12.29 -5.05 7.24
CA GLN A 140 -13.65 -4.57 7.02
C GLN A 140 -13.64 -3.09 6.59
N PRO A 141 -14.29 -2.73 5.45
CA PRO A 141 -14.51 -1.33 5.11
C PRO A 141 -15.54 -0.70 6.06
N ASN A 142 -15.26 0.53 6.52
CA ASN A 142 -16.20 1.34 7.31
C ASN A 142 -16.92 2.36 6.42
N SER A 143 -17.63 1.86 5.41
CA SER A 143 -18.45 2.67 4.49
C SER A 143 -19.67 1.88 4.05
N TYR A 144 -20.81 2.55 3.94
CA TYR A 144 -22.06 1.96 3.48
C TYR A 144 -22.34 2.40 2.04
N VAL A 145 -22.56 1.42 1.16
CA VAL A 145 -23.02 1.65 -0.23
C VAL A 145 -24.47 1.21 -0.31
N THR A 146 -25.37 2.15 -0.62
CA THR A 146 -26.79 1.84 -0.81
C THR A 146 -26.95 1.01 -2.08
N PRO A 147 -27.57 -0.20 -2.02
CA PRO A 147 -27.76 -1.01 -3.22
C PRO A 147 -28.65 -0.36 -4.27
N THR A 148 -28.18 -0.37 -5.51
CA THR A 148 -28.88 0.06 -6.73
C THR A 148 -28.70 -1.01 -7.81
N LYS A 149 -29.42 -0.90 -8.94
CA LYS A 149 -29.21 -1.83 -10.07
C LYS A 149 -27.85 -1.60 -10.73
N GLU A 150 -27.35 -0.38 -10.63
CA GLU A 150 -26.15 0.13 -11.27
C GLU A 150 -24.88 -0.25 -10.51
N ASN A 151 -24.97 -0.59 -9.22
CA ASN A 151 -23.82 -0.90 -8.37
C ASN A 151 -23.75 -2.37 -7.90
N GLU A 152 -24.54 -3.26 -8.49
CA GLU A 152 -24.53 -4.69 -8.14
C GLU A 152 -23.13 -5.32 -8.26
N GLU A 153 -22.36 -4.94 -9.28
CA GLU A 153 -20.99 -5.43 -9.45
C GLU A 153 -20.05 -4.91 -8.35
N LEU A 154 -20.16 -3.62 -8.00
CA LEU A 154 -19.37 -3.01 -6.93
C LEU A 154 -19.64 -3.72 -5.60
N LEU A 155 -20.91 -3.98 -5.27
CA LEU A 155 -21.29 -4.69 -4.05
C LEU A 155 -20.71 -6.11 -4.00
N LYS A 156 -20.77 -6.86 -5.10
CA LYS A 156 -20.18 -8.21 -5.20
C LYS A 156 -18.67 -8.18 -4.99
N ILE A 157 -17.98 -7.21 -5.57
CA ILE A 157 -16.52 -7.06 -5.40
C ILE A 157 -16.18 -6.66 -3.95
N LEU A 158 -16.99 -5.81 -3.32
CA LEU A 158 -16.80 -5.39 -1.92
C LEU A 158 -17.01 -6.55 -0.93
N GLU A 159 -18.04 -7.38 -1.16
CA GLU A 159 -18.27 -8.60 -0.40
C GLU A 159 -17.13 -9.60 -0.58
N LEU A 160 -16.70 -9.82 -1.83
CA LEU A 160 -15.58 -10.70 -2.15
C LEU A 160 -14.29 -10.22 -1.48
N ALA A 161 -13.97 -8.94 -1.56
CA ALA A 161 -12.77 -8.36 -0.95
C ALA A 161 -12.76 -8.59 0.58
N THR A 162 -13.90 -8.37 1.24
CA THR A 162 -14.05 -8.62 2.68
C THR A 162 -13.90 -10.12 3.00
N SER A 163 -14.50 -11.00 2.21
CA SER A 163 -14.36 -12.44 2.37
C SER A 163 -12.92 -12.92 2.20
N LEU A 164 -12.18 -12.38 1.22
CA LEU A 164 -10.77 -12.67 0.97
C LEU A 164 -9.86 -12.26 2.14
N LEU A 165 -10.10 -11.09 2.76
CA LEU A 165 -9.34 -10.65 3.94
C LEU A 165 -9.57 -11.54 5.17
N ASN A 166 -10.78 -12.09 5.30
CA ASN A 166 -11.15 -12.93 6.44
C ASN A 166 -10.75 -14.40 6.26
N SER A 167 -10.69 -14.89 5.01
CA SER A 167 -10.36 -16.29 4.70
C SER A 167 -8.88 -16.56 4.43
N HIS A 168 -8.10 -15.56 4.01
CA HIS A 168 -6.68 -15.70 3.73
C HIS A 168 -5.79 -14.96 4.75
N THR A 169 -4.54 -15.41 4.82
CA THR A 169 -3.46 -14.69 5.47
C THR A 169 -2.60 -14.04 4.40
N TYR A 170 -2.35 -12.74 4.54
CA TYR A 170 -1.45 -11.99 3.68
C TYR A 170 -0.26 -11.51 4.51
N THR A 171 0.95 -11.77 4.00
CA THR A 171 2.21 -11.35 4.63
C THR A 171 2.83 -10.14 3.93
N ASN A 172 2.20 -9.67 2.85
CA ASN A 172 2.67 -8.51 2.09
C ASN A 172 2.62 -7.25 2.97
N PRO A 173 3.71 -6.48 3.03
CA PRO A 173 3.69 -5.21 3.74
C PRO A 173 2.80 -4.19 3.03
N ILE A 174 1.93 -3.54 3.80
CA ILE A 174 1.13 -2.41 3.30
C ILE A 174 1.78 -1.13 3.83
N LEU A 175 2.40 -0.37 2.94
CA LEU A 175 3.20 0.80 3.27
C LEU A 175 2.51 2.08 2.83
N LYS A 176 2.62 3.13 3.65
CA LYS A 176 2.12 4.46 3.29
C LYS A 176 3.04 5.09 2.25
N TRP A 177 2.50 5.48 1.10
CA TRP A 177 3.21 6.33 0.16
C TRP A 177 3.37 7.74 0.74
N ASN A 178 4.60 8.25 0.78
CA ASN A 178 4.89 9.58 1.30
C ASN A 178 4.85 10.62 0.16
N THR A 179 3.67 11.15 -0.12
CA THR A 179 3.46 12.14 -1.19
C THR A 179 4.32 13.40 -1.03
N GLN A 180 4.61 13.81 0.21
CA GLN A 180 5.45 14.98 0.48
C GLN A 180 6.92 14.76 0.08
N GLU A 181 7.43 13.55 0.27
CA GLU A 181 8.83 13.23 -0.02
C GLU A 181 9.04 12.72 -1.45
N TRP A 182 8.09 11.97 -2.00
CA TRP A 182 8.26 11.23 -3.26
C TRP A 182 7.43 11.77 -4.43
N GLY A 183 6.64 12.81 -4.20
CA GLY A 183 5.67 13.31 -5.15
C GLY A 183 4.45 12.38 -5.27
N GLU A 184 3.70 12.52 -6.36
CA GLU A 184 2.47 11.76 -6.57
C GLU A 184 2.71 10.25 -6.59
N ASN A 185 1.75 9.51 -6.03
CA ASN A 185 1.74 8.06 -6.03
C ASN A 185 1.92 7.55 -7.48
N PRO A 186 2.78 6.55 -7.76
CA PRO A 186 2.96 6.03 -9.11
C PRO A 186 1.65 5.56 -9.77
N ALA A 187 0.67 5.16 -8.97
CA ALA A 187 -0.67 4.79 -9.40
C ALA A 187 -1.64 5.98 -9.53
N ASP A 188 -1.26 7.22 -9.23
CA ASP A 188 -2.15 8.40 -9.29
C ASP A 188 -2.72 8.63 -10.71
N PHE A 189 -4.04 8.82 -10.81
CA PHE A 189 -4.75 8.97 -12.09
C PHE A 189 -4.45 10.28 -12.84
N GLY A 190 -3.77 11.24 -12.23
CA GLY A 190 -3.37 12.52 -12.84
C GLY A 190 -4.53 13.48 -13.08
N ARG A 191 -5.61 13.39 -12.29
CA ARG A 191 -6.86 14.15 -12.49
C ARG A 191 -7.18 15.11 -11.33
N LYS A 192 -6.16 15.59 -10.62
CA LYS A 192 -6.31 16.61 -9.57
C LYS A 192 -6.49 18.01 -10.15
#